data_AF-A0A7K2THY8-F1
#
_entry.id   AF-A0A7K2THY8-F1
#
_cell.length_a   1.000
_cell.length_b   1.000
_cell.length_c   1.000
_cell.angle_alpha   90.00
_cell.angle_beta   90.00
_cell.angle_gamma   90.00
#
_symmetry.space_group_name_H-M   'P 1'
#
loop_
_entity.id
_entity.type
_entity.pdbx_description
1 polymer ?
#
loop_
_entity_poly.entity_id
_entity_poly.type
_entity_poly.pdbx_seq_one_letter_code
_entity_poly.pdbx_strand_id
1 'polypeptide(L)'
;MTPKEYEAKRRLLSARAARAIIDAADVVKAPDWPDTRAWHVVSGGEVLVVISPFYGGGSRTGWRWWLAALGPSGDSRHETTIRQAAARGLADWERWVTEPRR
;
A
#
# COMPACT_ATOMS: atom_id res chain seq x y z
N MET A 1 -8.14 0.42 -32.67
CA MET A 1 -8.49 -0.11 -31.34
C MET A 1 -7.76 0.76 -30.33
N THR A 2 -8.46 1.68 -29.65
CA THR A 2 -7.85 2.74 -28.85
C THR A 2 -7.66 2.30 -27.39
N PRO A 3 -6.61 2.74 -26.69
CA PRO A 3 -6.32 2.35 -25.29
C PRO A 3 -7.39 2.74 -24.24
N LYS A 4 -8.48 3.39 -24.64
CA LYS A 4 -9.52 3.95 -23.74
C LYS A 4 -10.52 2.90 -23.23
N GLU A 5 -10.61 1.73 -23.84
CA GLU A 5 -11.60 0.69 -23.45
C GLU A 5 -11.07 -0.32 -22.41
N TYR A 6 -9.77 -0.27 -22.09
CA TYR A 6 -9.17 -0.98 -20.95
C TYR A 6 -9.17 -0.16 -19.66
N GLU A 7 -9.89 0.95 -19.61
CA GLU A 7 -10.34 1.55 -18.35
C GLU A 7 -11.44 0.66 -17.76
N ALA A 8 -11.06 -0.60 -17.48
CA ALA A 8 -11.89 -1.57 -16.81
C ALA A 8 -12.38 -0.90 -15.54
N LYS A 9 -13.69 -0.63 -15.47
CA LYS A 9 -14.37 -0.25 -14.24
C LYS A 9 -13.93 -1.23 -13.17
N ARG A 10 -12.97 -0.80 -12.36
CA ARG A 10 -12.53 -1.56 -11.21
C ARG A 10 -13.78 -1.81 -10.37
N ARG A 11 -14.21 -3.05 -10.30
CA ARG A 11 -15.41 -3.41 -9.55
C ARG A 11 -15.10 -3.11 -8.08
N LEU A 12 -15.77 -2.10 -7.54
CA LEU A 12 -15.57 -1.71 -6.15
C LEU A 12 -15.93 -2.89 -5.25
N LEU A 13 -15.10 -3.11 -4.24
CA LEU A 13 -15.39 -4.07 -3.19
C LEU A 13 -16.41 -3.48 -2.24
N SER A 14 -17.22 -4.34 -1.63
CA SER A 14 -17.97 -3.93 -0.44
C SER A 14 -16.99 -3.71 0.72
N ALA A 15 -17.36 -2.83 1.67
CA ALA A 15 -16.55 -2.61 2.87
C ALA A 15 -16.26 -3.91 3.63
N ARG A 16 -17.24 -4.84 3.67
CA ARG A 16 -17.07 -6.17 4.28
C ARG A 16 -16.02 -7.01 3.56
N ALA A 17 -16.02 -7.02 2.23
CA ALA A 17 -15.05 -7.78 1.45
C ALA A 17 -13.64 -7.18 1.60
N ALA A 18 -13.53 -5.84 1.56
CA ALA A 18 -12.27 -5.15 1.82
C ALA A 18 -11.73 -5.48 3.22
N ARG A 19 -12.58 -5.45 4.24
CA ARG A 19 -12.19 -5.79 5.62
C ARG A 19 -11.67 -7.21 5.75
N ALA A 20 -12.33 -8.19 5.13
CA ALA A 20 -11.87 -9.58 5.17
C ALA A 20 -10.47 -9.76 4.57
N ILE A 21 -10.15 -9.01 3.50
CA ILE A 21 -8.81 -9.03 2.89
C ILE A 21 -7.77 -8.39 3.82
N ILE A 22 -8.13 -7.29 4.48
CA ILE A 22 -7.28 -6.59 5.47
C ILE A 22 -7.00 -7.49 6.67
N ASP A 23 -8.01 -8.18 7.20
CA ASP A 23 -7.88 -9.04 8.37
C ASP A 23 -7.02 -10.28 8.08
N ALA A 24 -6.97 -10.72 6.82
CA ALA A 24 -6.11 -11.80 6.35
C ALA A 24 -4.71 -11.33 5.90
N ALA A 25 -4.39 -10.04 6.02
CA ALA A 25 -3.15 -9.48 5.51
C ALA A 25 -1.99 -9.60 6.51
N ASP A 26 -0.82 -9.97 5.99
CA ASP A 26 0.42 -10.11 6.75
C ASP A 26 1.44 -9.05 6.36
N VAL A 27 2.25 -8.60 7.33
CA VAL A 27 3.40 -7.72 7.09
C VAL A 27 4.66 -8.57 6.95
N VAL A 28 5.24 -8.59 5.76
CA VAL A 28 6.40 -9.41 5.41
C VAL A 28 7.53 -8.55 4.85
N LYS A 29 8.76 -9.08 4.86
CA LYS A 29 9.88 -8.43 4.18
C LYS A 29 9.68 -8.50 2.67
N ALA A 30 10.00 -7.42 1.96
CA ALA A 30 10.02 -7.44 0.50
C ALA A 30 11.10 -8.42 -0.02
N PRO A 31 10.97 -8.94 -1.25
CA PRO A 31 11.99 -9.82 -1.84
C PRO A 31 13.39 -9.17 -1.92
N ASP A 32 13.43 -7.86 -2.15
CA ASP A 32 14.63 -7.02 -2.22
C ASP A 32 14.97 -6.35 -0.88
N TRP A 33 14.42 -6.84 0.23
CA TRP A 33 14.63 -6.27 1.56
C TRP A 33 16.09 -6.05 1.97
N PRO A 34 17.08 -6.91 1.60
CA PRO A 34 18.48 -6.65 1.91
C PRO A 34 18.96 -5.28 1.42
N ASP A 35 18.47 -4.83 0.26
CA ASP A 35 18.87 -3.61 -0.42
C ASP A 35 18.00 -2.42 -0.03
N THR A 36 16.67 -2.61 -0.06
CA THR A 36 15.70 -1.50 0.11
C THR A 36 15.22 -1.34 1.54
N ARG A 37 15.35 -2.39 2.36
CA ARG A 37 14.71 -2.52 3.68
C ARG A 37 13.20 -2.31 3.64
N ALA A 38 12.57 -2.51 2.48
CA ALA A 38 11.14 -2.34 2.29
C ALA A 38 10.33 -3.53 2.80
N TRP A 39 9.14 -3.26 3.33
CA TRP A 39 8.19 -4.25 3.79
C TRP A 39 6.95 -4.24 2.91
N HIS A 40 6.30 -5.39 2.78
CA HIS A 40 5.06 -5.55 2.04
C HIS A 40 3.94 -5.93 3.01
N VAL A 41 2.76 -5.39 2.77
CA VAL A 41 1.51 -5.91 3.32
C VAL A 41 0.88 -6.78 2.26
N VAL A 42 0.73 -8.08 2.53
CA VAL A 42 0.33 -9.09 1.55
C VAL A 42 -0.93 -9.81 2.03
N SER A 43 -1.87 -10.06 1.13
CA SER A 43 -3.05 -10.90 1.40
C SER A 43 -3.32 -11.82 0.22
N GLY A 44 -3.46 -13.12 0.47
CA GLY A 44 -3.69 -14.11 -0.60
C GLY A 44 -2.59 -14.15 -1.68
N GLY A 45 -1.36 -13.74 -1.37
CA GLY A 45 -0.24 -13.64 -2.32
C GLY A 45 -0.18 -12.32 -3.10
N GLU A 46 -1.15 -11.42 -2.94
CA GLU A 46 -1.14 -10.10 -3.55
C GLU A 46 -0.55 -9.05 -2.60
N VAL A 47 0.34 -8.18 -3.12
CA VAL A 47 0.86 -7.04 -2.35
C VAL A 47 -0.16 -5.90 -2.40
N LEU A 48 -0.67 -5.51 -1.23
CA LEU A 48 -1.63 -4.42 -1.10
C LEU A 48 -0.92 -3.07 -0.92
N VAL A 49 0.10 -3.07 -0.04
CA VAL A 49 0.82 -1.87 0.40
C VAL A 49 2.31 -2.17 0.43
N VAL A 50 3.11 -1.21 -0.04
CA VAL A 50 4.56 -1.21 0.13
C VAL A 50 4.93 -0.18 1.18
N ILE A 51 5.83 -0.53 2.08
CA ILE A 51 6.34 0.31 3.17
C ILE A 51 7.85 0.44 2.98
N SER A 52 8.33 1.66 2.82
CA SER A 52 9.76 1.94 2.63
C SER A 52 10.27 2.79 3.79
N PRO A 53 11.55 2.64 4.16
CA PRO A 53 12.20 3.63 5.01
C PRO A 53 12.06 5.03 4.41
N PHE A 54 11.90 6.02 5.28
CA PHE A 54 12.01 7.43 4.96
C PHE A 54 13.24 7.98 5.67
N TYR A 55 14.07 8.72 4.92
CA TYR A 55 15.33 9.28 5.40
C TYR A 55 15.28 10.80 5.39
N GLY A 56 15.76 11.42 6.47
CA GLY A 56 15.92 12.86 6.62
C GLY A 56 17.25 13.18 7.28
N GLY A 57 17.98 14.17 6.76
CA GLY A 57 19.26 14.60 7.33
C GLY A 57 20.32 13.50 7.42
N GLY A 58 20.31 12.52 6.51
CA GLY A 58 21.27 11.41 6.49
C GLY A 58 20.94 10.24 7.43
N SER A 59 19.81 10.27 8.13
CA SER A 59 19.37 9.18 9.01
C SER A 59 17.94 8.72 8.67
N ARG A 60 17.57 7.51 9.09
CA ARG A 60 16.19 7.02 8.95
C ARG A 60 15.30 7.73 9.96
N THR A 61 14.35 8.51 9.48
CA THR A 61 13.42 9.31 10.29
C THR A 61 12.03 8.68 10.40
N GLY A 62 11.71 7.69 9.55
CA GLY A 62 10.44 6.97 9.67
C GLY A 62 10.20 5.97 8.55
N TRP A 63 8.92 5.75 8.27
CA TRP A 63 8.39 4.82 7.28
C TRP A 63 7.29 5.48 6.47
N ARG A 64 7.45 5.47 5.16
CA ARG A 64 6.40 5.89 4.21
C ARG A 64 5.71 4.66 3.65
N TRP A 65 4.49 4.84 3.14
CA TRP A 65 3.72 3.78 2.52
C TRP A 65 3.13 4.24 1.19
N TRP A 66 2.79 3.30 0.33
CA TRP A 66 1.96 3.53 -0.84
C TRP A 66 1.23 2.26 -1.26
N LEU A 67 0.15 2.41 -2.03
CA LEU A 67 -0.56 1.27 -2.60
C LEU A 67 0.30 0.65 -3.71
N ALA A 68 0.48 -0.66 -3.68
CA ALA A 68 1.32 -1.35 -4.67
C ALA A 68 0.85 -1.06 -6.11
N ALA A 69 -0.47 -0.97 -6.32
CA ALA A 69 -1.10 -0.66 -7.60
C ALA A 69 -0.88 0.78 -8.10
N LEU A 70 -0.49 1.71 -7.22
CA LEU A 70 -0.29 3.12 -7.57
C LEU A 70 1.19 3.52 -7.61
N GLY A 71 2.07 2.73 -7.01
CA GLY A 71 3.47 3.09 -6.84
C GLY A 71 3.67 4.21 -5.82
N PRO A 72 4.94 4.58 -5.55
CA PRO A 72 5.27 5.60 -4.57
C PRO A 72 4.67 6.95 -4.98
N SER A 73 3.85 7.54 -4.10
CA SER A 73 3.49 8.95 -4.20
C SER A 73 4.60 9.81 -3.61
N GLY A 74 4.86 10.98 -4.19
CA GLY A 74 5.87 11.94 -3.73
C GLY A 74 5.53 12.63 -2.40
N ASP A 75 4.69 12.04 -1.56
CA ASP A 75 4.25 12.63 -0.29
C ASP A 75 5.37 12.54 0.76
N SER A 76 5.48 13.57 1.60
CA SER A 76 6.46 13.67 2.70
C SER A 76 5.96 13.02 4.00
N ARG A 77 4.69 12.57 4.01
CA ARG A 77 4.10 11.85 5.13
C ARG A 77 4.87 10.56 5.43
N HIS A 78 5.22 10.40 6.70
CA HIS A 78 5.83 9.19 7.22
C HIS A 78 5.31 8.94 8.62
N GLU A 79 5.31 7.68 9.01
CA GLU A 79 4.98 7.22 10.35
C GLU A 79 6.24 6.73 11.06
N THR A 80 6.22 6.73 12.40
CA THR A 80 7.41 6.37 13.19
C THR A 80 7.70 4.87 13.15
N THR A 81 6.68 4.04 12.94
CA THR A 81 6.78 2.58 12.95
C THR A 81 6.22 1.95 11.69
N ILE A 82 6.73 0.76 11.35
CA ILE A 82 6.21 -0.07 10.25
C ILE A 82 4.71 -0.36 10.47
N ARG A 83 4.30 -0.67 11.71
CA ARG A 83 2.90 -0.98 12.03
C ARG A 83 1.96 0.20 11.77
N GLN A 84 2.37 1.42 12.12
CA GLN A 84 1.58 2.63 11.81
C GLN A 84 1.49 2.86 10.31
N ALA A 85 2.61 2.75 9.58
CA ALA A 85 2.63 2.87 8.12
C ALA A 85 1.75 1.80 7.45
N ALA A 86 1.78 0.56 7.94
CA ALA A 86 0.90 -0.52 7.49
C ALA A 86 -0.58 -0.18 7.72
N ALA A 87 -0.93 0.28 8.93
CA ALA A 87 -2.31 0.65 9.25
C ALA A 87 -2.82 1.80 8.38
N ARG A 88 -2.00 2.83 8.13
CA ARG A 88 -2.34 3.92 7.22
C ARG A 88 -2.51 3.44 5.79
N GLY A 89 -1.58 2.63 5.29
CA GLY A 89 -1.66 2.08 3.95
C GLY A 89 -2.87 1.17 3.75
N LEU A 90 -3.24 0.37 4.74
CA LEU A 90 -4.45 -0.46 4.69
C LEU A 90 -5.72 0.39 4.69
N ALA A 91 -5.76 1.50 5.43
CA ALA A 91 -6.88 2.45 5.38
C ALA A 91 -6.98 3.15 4.01
N ASP A 92 -5.85 3.51 3.41
CA ASP A 92 -5.82 4.06 2.05
C ASP A 92 -6.22 3.03 1.00
N TRP A 93 -5.80 1.77 1.19
CA TRP A 93 -6.17 0.67 0.31
C TRP A 93 -7.68 0.41 0.40
N GLU A 94 -8.25 0.39 1.61
CA GLU A 94 -9.69 0.20 1.84
C GLU A 94 -10.51 1.28 1.12
N ARG A 95 -10.16 2.56 1.33
CA ARG A 95 -10.80 3.67 0.61
C ARG A 95 -10.66 3.50 -0.89
N TRP A 96 -9.45 3.19 -1.35
CA TRP A 96 -9.19 2.98 -2.77
C TRP A 96 -10.12 1.90 -3.33
N VAL A 97 -10.32 0.74 -2.68
CA VAL A 97 -11.15 -0.38 -3.20
C VAL A 97 -12.65 -0.23 -3.01
N THR A 98 -13.08 0.65 -2.11
CA THR A 98 -14.51 0.83 -1.82
C THR A 98 -15.10 2.09 -2.45
N GLU A 99 -14.28 3.10 -2.76
CA GLU A 99 -14.75 4.38 -3.29
C GLU A 99 -14.53 4.50 -4.81
N PRO A 100 -15.51 5.06 -5.57
CA PRO A 100 -15.29 5.44 -6.95
C PRO A 100 -14.17 6.49 -7.04
N ARG A 101 -13.23 6.32 -7.97
CA ARG A 101 -12.28 7.38 -8.30
C ARG A 101 -13.07 8.57 -8.86
N ARG A 102 -12.91 9.75 -8.25
CA ARG A 102 -13.40 11.02 -8.79
C ARG A 102 -12.50 11.51 -9.90
#